data_AF-A0A928PKB9-F1
#
_entry.id   AF-A0A928PKB9-F1
#
_cell.length_a   1.000
_cell.length_b   1.000
_cell.length_c   1.000
_cell.angle_alpha   90.00
_cell.angle_beta   90.00
_cell.angle_gamma   90.00
#
_symmetry.space_group_name_H-M   'P 1'
#
loop_
_entity.id
_entity.type
_entity.pdbx_description
1 polymer ?
#
loop_
_entity_poly.entity_id
_entity_poly.type
_entity_poly.pdbx_seq_one_letter_code
_entity_poly.pdbx_strand_id
1 'polypeptide(L)'
;MNLEELLEQFDEVLESGLKMPGKKAIVDIEKLRAVVDDIRLNIPNEIKQARGIVTDRANIISSAKQEADNLIRAAEEQAKAKVAEQEIVRLSQEKAQEIIANAQAKSREMRKAAQDFVDDIMRRADENLTANLGEVRKTRAALKAQIPQKSEQ
;
A
#
# COMPACT_ATOMS: atom_id res chain seq x y z
N MET A 1 29.64 -46.15 16.27
CA MET A 1 29.28 -45.92 17.68
C MET A 1 29.52 -44.45 17.97
N ASN A 2 28.59 -43.80 18.64
CA ASN A 2 28.80 -42.43 19.11
C ASN A 2 29.70 -42.46 20.36
N LEU A 3 30.24 -41.31 20.76
CA LEU A 3 31.10 -41.22 21.95
C LEU A 3 30.38 -41.70 23.23
N GLU A 4 29.06 -41.55 23.31
CA GLU A 4 28.24 -41.93 24.45
C GLU A 4 28.16 -43.46 24.61
N GLU A 5 27.90 -44.19 23.52
CA GLU A 5 27.91 -45.66 23.45
C GLU A 5 29.29 -46.24 23.78
N LEU A 6 30.39 -45.55 23.42
CA LEU A 6 31.75 -45.98 23.76
C LEU A 6 32.08 -45.76 25.25
N LEU A 7 31.55 -44.70 25.84
CA LEU A 7 31.68 -44.46 27.28
C LEU A 7 30.84 -45.44 28.10
N GLU A 8 29.63 -45.79 27.63
CA GLU A 8 28.82 -46.86 28.23
C GLU A 8 29.54 -48.20 28.19
N GLN A 9 30.14 -48.57 27.05
CA GLN A 9 30.96 -49.79 26.96
C GLN A 9 32.21 -49.75 27.85
N PHE A 10 32.82 -48.58 28.02
CA PHE A 10 33.93 -48.40 28.94
C PHE A 10 33.51 -48.68 30.38
N ASP A 11 32.35 -48.15 30.78
CA ASP A 11 31.76 -48.41 32.10
C ASP A 11 31.37 -49.88 32.26
N GLU A 12 30.80 -50.54 31.25
CA GLU A 12 30.49 -51.98 31.28
C GLU A 12 31.74 -52.85 31.48
N VAL A 13 32.85 -52.51 30.82
CA VAL A 13 34.14 -53.22 30.99
C VAL A 13 34.68 -53.02 32.41
N LEU A 14 34.48 -51.85 33.02
CA LEU A 14 34.87 -51.59 34.40
C LEU A 14 33.97 -52.31 35.41
N GLU A 15 32.66 -52.38 35.17
CA GLU A 15 31.69 -53.02 36.06
C GLU A 15 31.77 -54.55 36.03
N SER A 16 32.11 -55.12 34.88
CA SER A 16 32.28 -56.58 34.69
C SER A 16 33.58 -57.13 35.30
N GLY A 17 34.47 -56.27 35.80
CA GLY A 17 35.71 -56.65 36.47
C GLY A 17 35.50 -57.40 37.79
N LEU A 18 36.39 -58.35 38.10
CA LEU A 18 36.34 -59.12 39.34
C LEU A 18 36.68 -58.21 40.54
N LYS A 19 35.70 -57.95 41.41
CA LYS A 19 35.86 -57.08 42.59
C LYS A 19 36.79 -57.70 43.63
N MET A 20 37.72 -56.89 44.13
CA MET A 20 38.73 -57.23 45.14
C MET A 20 38.55 -56.34 46.39
N PRO A 21 39.01 -56.78 47.58
CA PRO A 21 38.97 -55.97 48.79
C PRO A 21 39.67 -54.61 48.60
N GLY A 22 39.08 -53.53 49.12
CA GLY A 22 39.66 -52.19 49.05
C GLY A 22 39.40 -51.42 47.74
N LYS A 23 38.20 -51.56 47.14
CA LYS A 23 37.77 -50.86 45.91
C LYS A 23 38.65 -51.14 44.68
N LYS A 24 39.30 -52.30 44.62
CA LYS A 24 40.07 -52.73 43.45
C LYS A 24 39.23 -53.68 42.60
N ALA A 25 39.48 -53.72 41.30
CA ALA A 25 38.87 -54.70 40.40
C ALA A 25 39.94 -55.23 39.43
N ILE A 26 39.84 -56.50 39.06
CA ILE A 26 40.64 -57.11 37.99
C ILE A 26 39.82 -56.98 36.71
N VAL A 27 40.37 -56.31 35.71
CA VAL A 27 39.70 -56.00 34.44
C VAL A 27 40.54 -56.56 33.29
N ASP A 28 39.86 -56.99 32.22
CA ASP A 28 40.51 -57.38 30.98
C ASP A 28 41.10 -56.14 30.30
N ILE A 29 42.44 -56.06 30.32
CA ILE A 29 43.17 -54.91 29.80
C ILE A 29 43.09 -54.80 28.28
N GLU A 30 42.89 -55.90 27.56
CA GLU A 30 42.79 -55.88 26.10
C GLU A 30 41.45 -55.26 25.67
N LYS A 31 40.36 -55.67 26.32
CA LYS A 31 39.02 -55.08 26.10
C LYS A 31 38.98 -53.60 26.48
N LEU A 32 39.54 -53.25 27.64
CA LEU A 32 39.60 -51.86 28.08
C LEU A 32 40.42 -50.99 27.11
N ARG A 33 41.55 -51.51 26.62
CA ARG A 33 42.40 -50.80 25.65
C ARG A 33 41.70 -50.61 24.31
N ALA A 34 40.95 -51.61 23.82
CA ALA A 34 40.17 -51.49 22.59
C ALA A 34 39.13 -50.36 22.68
N VAL A 35 38.34 -50.32 23.75
CA VAL A 35 37.35 -49.24 23.97
C VAL A 35 38.02 -47.87 24.07
N VAL A 36 39.16 -47.77 24.77
CA VAL A 36 39.92 -46.51 24.88
C VAL A 36 40.46 -46.05 23.52
N ASP A 37 40.92 -46.96 22.68
CA ASP A 37 41.43 -46.64 21.35
C ASP A 37 40.28 -46.19 20.42
N ASP A 38 39.12 -46.83 20.50
CA ASP A 38 37.91 -46.40 19.77
C ASP A 38 37.43 -45.02 20.23
N ILE A 39 37.45 -44.73 21.53
CA ILE A 39 37.17 -43.39 22.08
C ILE A 39 38.14 -42.36 21.49
N ARG A 40 39.43 -42.67 21.47
CA ARG A 40 40.47 -41.78 20.92
C ARG A 40 40.30 -41.50 19.44
N LEU A 41 39.81 -42.48 18.67
CA LEU A 41 39.54 -42.32 17.24
C LEU A 41 38.32 -41.44 16.97
N ASN A 42 37.29 -41.49 17.83
CA ASN A 42 36.02 -40.79 17.61
C ASN A 42 35.97 -39.37 18.24
N ILE A 43 36.63 -39.13 19.37
CA ILE A 43 36.66 -37.80 20.04
C ILE A 43 37.05 -36.64 19.10
N PRO A 44 38.09 -36.75 18.25
CA PRO A 44 38.51 -35.63 17.40
C PRO A 44 37.42 -35.17 16.42
N ASN A 45 36.65 -36.12 15.87
CA ASN A 45 35.57 -35.82 14.93
C ASN A 45 34.43 -35.10 15.65
N GLU A 46 34.11 -35.50 16.88
CA GLU A 46 32.97 -34.98 17.64
C GLU A 46 33.28 -33.57 18.14
N ILE A 47 34.53 -33.32 18.56
CA ILE A 47 35.03 -31.98 18.85
C ILE A 47 34.99 -31.09 17.61
N LYS A 48 35.38 -31.62 16.44
CA LYS A 48 35.33 -30.86 15.18
C LYS A 48 33.89 -30.50 14.80
N GLN A 49 32.96 -31.43 14.94
CA GLN A 49 31.53 -31.20 14.68
C GLN A 49 30.96 -30.15 15.64
N ALA A 50 31.23 -30.28 16.95
CA ALA A 50 30.79 -29.32 17.95
C ALA A 50 31.32 -27.90 17.66
N ARG A 51 32.59 -27.77 17.28
CA ARG A 51 33.19 -26.49 16.86
C ARG A 51 32.54 -25.94 15.58
N GLY A 52 32.19 -26.81 14.64
CA GLY A 52 31.44 -26.45 13.43
C GLY A 52 30.08 -25.82 13.78
N ILE A 53 29.29 -26.50 14.61
CA ILE A 53 27.97 -26.01 15.06
C ILE A 53 28.08 -24.63 15.73
N VAL A 54 29.08 -24.44 16.60
CA VAL A 54 29.31 -23.15 17.27
C VAL A 54 29.66 -22.04 16.27
N THR A 55 30.44 -22.37 15.25
CA THR A 55 30.84 -21.41 14.19
C THR A 55 29.65 -21.07 13.29
N ASP A 56 28.89 -22.08 12.87
CA ASP A 56 27.72 -21.91 12.01
C ASP A 56 26.63 -21.08 12.68
N ARG A 57 26.48 -21.21 14.01
CA ARG A 57 25.55 -20.38 14.79
C ARG A 57 25.77 -18.88 14.57
N ALA A 58 27.03 -18.42 14.55
CA ALA A 58 27.33 -17.02 14.33
C ALA A 58 26.92 -16.57 12.92
N ASN A 59 27.19 -17.40 11.91
CA ASN A 59 26.84 -17.14 10.52
C ASN A 59 25.32 -17.12 10.30
N ILE A 60 24.60 -18.06 10.92
CA ILE A 60 23.12 -18.13 10.87
C ILE A 60 22.52 -16.86 11.47
N ILE A 61 22.98 -16.44 12.65
CA ILE A 61 22.47 -15.22 13.31
C ILE A 61 22.78 -13.98 12.45
N SER A 62 23.98 -13.89 11.88
CA SER A 62 24.35 -12.76 11.01
C SER A 62 23.47 -12.70 9.76
N SER A 63 23.26 -13.84 9.10
CA SER A 63 22.44 -13.93 7.88
C SER A 63 20.98 -13.58 8.17
N ALA A 64 20.43 -14.11 9.27
CA ALA A 64 19.06 -13.79 9.70
C ALA A 64 18.87 -12.30 10.01
N LYS A 65 19.86 -11.64 10.64
CA LYS A 65 19.82 -10.19 10.87
C LYS A 65 19.83 -9.41 9.56
N GLN A 66 20.69 -9.78 8.62
CA GLN A 66 20.78 -9.12 7.32
C GLN A 66 19.48 -9.30 6.51
N GLU A 67 18.88 -10.48 6.53
CA GLU A 67 17.59 -10.73 5.91
C GLU A 67 16.47 -9.92 6.55
N ALA A 68 16.44 -9.83 7.89
CA ALA A 68 15.48 -9.01 8.61
C ALA A 68 15.62 -7.52 8.24
N ASP A 69 16.84 -6.99 8.19
CA ASP A 69 17.11 -5.61 7.80
C ASP A 69 16.65 -5.33 6.36
N ASN A 70 16.91 -6.27 5.44
CA ASN A 70 16.45 -6.16 4.06
C ASN A 70 14.91 -6.19 3.95
N LEU A 71 14.26 -7.06 4.73
CA LEU A 71 12.80 -7.15 4.75
C LEU A 71 12.17 -5.86 5.27
N ILE A 72 12.71 -5.29 6.34
CA ILE A 72 12.23 -4.01 6.90
C ILE A 72 12.36 -2.89 5.86
N ARG A 73 13.53 -2.79 5.20
CA ARG A 73 13.74 -1.77 4.14
C ARG A 73 12.75 -1.92 2.99
N ALA A 74 12.53 -3.14 2.52
CA ALA A 74 11.57 -3.41 1.45
C ALA A 74 10.14 -3.03 1.87
N ALA A 75 9.74 -3.34 3.11
CA ALA A 75 8.43 -2.97 3.64
C ALA A 75 8.26 -1.45 3.76
N GLU A 76 9.27 -0.73 4.23
CA GLU A 76 9.25 0.74 4.31
C GLU A 76 9.14 1.40 2.92
N GLU A 77 9.85 0.88 1.93
CA GLU A 77 9.79 1.38 0.56
C GLU A 77 8.40 1.16 -0.06
N GLN A 78 7.83 -0.04 0.13
CA GLN A 78 6.45 -0.32 -0.30
C GLN A 78 5.42 0.58 0.39
N ALA A 79 5.58 0.83 1.70
CA ALA A 79 4.70 1.72 2.44
C ALA A 79 4.77 3.16 1.88
N LYS A 80 5.98 3.67 1.63
CA LYS A 80 6.17 4.99 1.00
C LYS A 80 5.51 5.07 -0.38
N ALA A 81 5.70 4.06 -1.21
CA ALA A 81 5.09 4.00 -2.54
C ALA A 81 3.55 4.02 -2.46
N LYS A 82 2.96 3.26 -1.55
CA LYS A 82 1.50 3.24 -1.34
C LYS A 82 0.95 4.58 -0.85
N VAL A 83 1.65 5.25 0.08
CA VAL A 83 1.23 6.57 0.56
C VAL A 83 1.30 7.59 -0.57
N ALA A 84 2.37 7.58 -1.36
CA ALA A 84 2.50 8.47 -2.52
C ALA A 84 1.38 8.22 -3.55
N GLU A 85 1.07 6.95 -3.84
CA GLU A 85 -0.05 6.59 -4.73
C GLU A 85 -1.39 7.10 -4.20
N GLN A 86 -1.67 6.91 -2.90
CA GLN A 86 -2.88 7.40 -2.26
C GLN A 86 -2.99 8.93 -2.30
N GLU A 87 -1.88 9.64 -2.10
CA GLU A 87 -1.85 11.09 -2.18
C GLU A 87 -2.14 11.58 -3.61
N ILE A 88 -1.54 10.94 -4.63
CA ILE A 88 -1.81 11.23 -6.04
C ILE A 88 -3.29 11.01 -6.35
N VAL A 89 -3.88 9.91 -5.88
CA VAL A 89 -5.31 9.62 -6.08
C VAL A 89 -6.18 10.67 -5.39
N ARG A 90 -5.87 11.06 -4.14
CA ARG A 90 -6.60 12.10 -3.41
C ARG A 90 -6.57 13.43 -4.14
N LEU A 91 -5.39 13.88 -4.57
CA LEU A 91 -5.20 15.12 -5.33
C LEU A 91 -5.94 15.08 -6.67
N SER A 92 -5.91 13.93 -7.35
CA SER A 92 -6.63 13.74 -8.61
C SER A 92 -8.15 13.84 -8.42
N GLN A 93 -8.69 13.28 -7.33
CA GLN A 93 -10.10 13.39 -6.97
C GLN A 93 -10.50 14.84 -6.63
N GLU A 94 -9.69 15.56 -5.84
CA GLU A 94 -9.90 16.99 -5.56
C GLU A 94 -9.93 17.80 -6.87
N LYS A 95 -8.97 17.57 -7.77
CA LYS A 95 -8.91 18.29 -9.05
C LYS A 95 -10.11 17.96 -9.93
N ALA A 96 -10.55 16.71 -9.96
CA ALA A 96 -11.74 16.32 -10.71
C ALA A 96 -13.00 17.02 -10.16
N GLN A 97 -13.17 17.07 -8.84
CA GLN A 97 -14.28 17.79 -8.20
C GLN A 97 -14.24 19.29 -8.51
N GLU A 98 -13.06 19.91 -8.46
CA GLU A 98 -12.87 21.32 -8.82
C GLU A 98 -13.28 21.59 -10.29
N ILE A 99 -12.86 20.74 -11.22
CA ILE A 99 -13.22 20.84 -12.64
C ILE A 99 -14.74 20.74 -12.81
N ILE A 100 -15.39 19.78 -12.15
CA ILE A 100 -16.84 19.59 -12.23
C ILE A 100 -17.57 20.82 -11.65
N ALA A 101 -17.14 21.32 -10.48
CA ALA A 101 -17.73 22.49 -9.86
C ALA A 101 -17.60 23.74 -10.75
N ASN A 102 -16.42 23.97 -11.33
CA ASN A 102 -16.17 25.07 -12.26
C ASN A 102 -17.02 24.95 -13.53
N ALA A 103 -17.12 23.74 -14.10
CA ALA A 103 -17.95 23.49 -15.28
C ALA A 103 -19.44 23.76 -15.00
N GLN A 104 -19.94 23.33 -13.84
CA GLN A 104 -21.31 23.58 -13.41
C GLN A 104 -21.58 25.07 -13.17
N ALA A 105 -20.66 25.78 -12.50
CA ALA A 105 -20.76 27.21 -12.27
C ALA A 105 -20.81 27.98 -13.60
N LYS A 106 -19.88 27.70 -14.52
CA LYS A 106 -19.82 28.31 -15.84
C LYS A 106 -21.06 28.01 -16.69
N SER A 107 -21.60 26.79 -16.59
CA SER A 107 -22.85 26.42 -17.28
C SER A 107 -24.05 27.23 -16.75
N ARG A 108 -24.15 27.43 -15.43
CA ARG A 108 -25.21 28.26 -14.82
C ARG A 108 -25.08 29.71 -15.26
N GLU A 109 -23.87 30.25 -15.23
CA GLU A 109 -23.58 31.62 -15.68
C GLU A 109 -23.96 31.81 -17.14
N MET A 110 -23.56 30.89 -18.02
CA MET A 110 -23.90 30.94 -19.45
C MET A 110 -25.42 30.88 -19.68
N ARG A 111 -26.14 30.02 -18.96
CA ARG A 111 -27.61 29.96 -19.05
C ARG A 111 -28.26 31.27 -18.62
N LYS A 112 -27.77 31.86 -17.52
CA LYS A 112 -28.26 33.16 -17.06
C LYS A 112 -28.00 34.25 -18.08
N ALA A 113 -26.77 34.34 -18.60
CA ALA A 113 -26.43 35.32 -19.63
C ALA A 113 -27.28 35.17 -20.90
N ALA A 114 -27.57 33.93 -21.32
CA ALA A 114 -28.45 33.66 -22.44
C ALA A 114 -29.90 34.08 -22.15
N GLN A 115 -30.41 33.80 -20.95
CA GLN A 115 -31.74 34.23 -20.50
C GLN A 115 -31.85 35.76 -20.51
N ASP A 116 -30.89 36.45 -19.89
CA ASP A 116 -30.84 37.91 -19.81
C ASP A 116 -30.78 38.54 -21.22
N PHE A 117 -30.03 37.92 -22.13
CA PHE A 117 -29.93 38.36 -23.52
C PHE A 117 -31.25 38.19 -24.29
N VAL A 118 -31.93 37.06 -24.12
CA VAL A 118 -33.25 36.83 -24.74
C VAL A 118 -34.27 37.82 -24.20
N ASP A 119 -34.30 38.05 -22.89
CA ASP A 119 -35.22 39.02 -22.28
C ASP A 119 -34.96 40.44 -22.78
N ASP A 120 -33.70 40.85 -22.97
CA ASP A 120 -33.38 42.17 -23.54
C ASP A 120 -33.84 42.30 -25.01
N ILE A 121 -33.65 41.27 -25.82
CA ILE A 121 -34.16 41.26 -27.21
C ILE A 121 -35.69 41.35 -27.22
N MET A 122 -36.37 40.56 -26.39
CA MET A 122 -37.82 40.55 -26.33
C MET A 122 -38.37 41.90 -25.86
N ARG A 123 -37.73 42.51 -24.85
CA ARG A 123 -38.08 43.86 -24.39
C ARG A 123 -37.93 44.89 -25.51
N ARG A 124 -36.79 44.91 -26.22
CA ARG A 124 -36.58 45.84 -27.35
C ARG A 124 -37.58 45.61 -28.48
N ALA A 125 -37.95 44.36 -28.75
CA ALA A 125 -38.96 44.05 -29.75
C ALA A 125 -40.34 44.60 -29.35
N ASP A 126 -40.75 44.41 -28.08
CA ASP A 126 -42.01 44.92 -27.55
C ASP A 126 -42.08 46.46 -27.56
N GLU A 127 -41.00 47.13 -27.14
CA GLU A 127 -40.87 48.59 -27.18
C GLU A 127 -41.02 49.13 -28.61
N ASN A 128 -40.33 48.52 -29.58
CA ASN A 128 -40.41 48.91 -30.99
C ASN A 128 -41.81 48.67 -31.58
N LEU A 129 -42.44 47.52 -31.30
CA LEU A 129 -43.79 47.22 -31.75
C LEU A 129 -44.81 48.19 -31.17
N THR A 130 -44.68 48.52 -29.88
CA THR A 130 -45.54 49.50 -29.20
C THR A 130 -45.39 50.90 -29.80
N ALA A 131 -44.15 51.33 -30.08
CA ALA A 131 -43.88 52.60 -30.75
C ALA A 131 -44.51 52.64 -32.15
N ASN A 132 -44.26 51.62 -32.98
CA ASN A 132 -44.81 51.50 -34.33
C ASN A 132 -46.35 51.49 -34.32
N LEU A 133 -46.97 50.75 -33.40
CA LEU A 133 -48.43 50.75 -33.24
C LEU A 133 -48.96 52.14 -32.86
N GLY A 134 -48.23 52.86 -32.01
CA GLY A 134 -48.51 54.24 -31.65
C GLY A 134 -48.51 55.16 -32.86
N GLU A 135 -47.51 55.05 -33.73
CA GLU A 135 -47.43 55.81 -34.98
C GLU A 135 -48.56 55.49 -35.95
N VAL A 136 -48.90 54.21 -36.14
CA VAL A 136 -50.03 53.78 -36.98
C VAL A 136 -51.35 54.36 -36.44
N ARG A 137 -51.57 54.33 -35.13
CA ARG A 137 -52.77 54.91 -34.49
C ARG A 137 -52.85 56.42 -34.70
N LYS A 138 -51.73 57.15 -34.54
CA LYS A 138 -51.65 58.59 -34.80
C LYS A 138 -51.96 58.91 -36.27
N THR A 139 -51.36 58.16 -37.20
CA THR A 139 -51.57 58.33 -38.64
C THR A 139 -53.03 58.10 -39.02
N ARG A 140 -53.66 57.03 -38.50
CA ARG A 140 -55.09 56.76 -38.70
C ARG A 140 -55.99 57.86 -38.15
N ALA A 141 -55.68 58.41 -36.97
CA ALA A 141 -56.45 59.50 -36.38
C ALA A 141 -56.36 60.78 -37.24
N ALA A 142 -55.15 61.12 -37.73
CA ALA A 142 -54.93 62.26 -38.62
C ALA A 142 -55.72 62.12 -39.94
N LEU A 143 -55.71 60.94 -40.57
CA LEU A 143 -56.51 60.65 -41.76
C LEU A 143 -58.01 60.81 -41.49
N LYS A 144 -58.52 60.30 -40.37
CA LYS A 144 -59.94 60.42 -40.01
C LYS A 144 -60.37 61.87 -39.80
N ALA A 145 -59.50 62.71 -39.22
CA ALA A 145 -59.76 64.13 -39.04
C ALA A 145 -59.78 64.92 -40.36
N GLN A 146 -59.13 64.43 -41.41
CA GLN A 146 -59.12 65.04 -42.75
C GLN A 146 -60.34 64.67 -43.61
N ILE A 147 -61.14 63.68 -43.20
CA ILE A 147 -62.38 63.32 -43.91
C ILE A 147 -63.52 64.23 -43.40
N PRO A 148 -64.08 65.13 -44.22
CA PRO A 148 -65.20 65.97 -43.81
C PRO A 148 -66.41 65.06 -43.51
N GLN A 149 -67.07 65.25 -42.36
CA GLN A 149 -68.40 64.69 -42.17
C GLN A 149 -69.30 65.28 -43.26
N LYS A 150 -69.79 64.44 -44.17
CA LYS A 150 -70.90 64.84 -45.05
C LYS A 150 -72.03 65.29 -44.13
N SER A 151 -72.31 66.59 -44.16
CA SER A 151 -73.52 67.17 -43.61
C SER A 151 -74.71 66.57 -44.36
N GLU A 152 -75.35 65.57 -43.77
CA GLU A 152 -76.69 65.15 -44.17
C GLU A 152 -77.65 66.24 -43.67
N GLN A 153 -78.28 66.92 -44.63
CA GLN A 153 -79.42 67.81 -44.45
C GLN A 153 -80.71 66.98 -44.38
#